data_AF-A0A0K1E491-F1
#
_entry.id   AF-A0A0K1E491-F1
#
_cell.length_a   1.000
_cell.length_b   1.000
_cell.length_c   1.000
_cell.angle_alpha   90.00
_cell.angle_beta   90.00
_cell.angle_gamma   90.00
#
_symmetry.space_group_name_H-M   'P 1'
#
loop_
_entity.id
_entity.type
_entity.pdbx_description
1 polymer ?
#
loop_
_entity_poly.entity_id
_entity_poly.type
_entity_poly.pdbx_seq_one_letter_code
_entity_poly.pdbx_strand_id
1 'polypeptide(L)'
;MDGVKVWGVVARERLVEIARDMRRYPWMVEVSRQRPVGILNPYGAEAYVAKDGSEVCISLTPLKAYCALNGAVREARLELVHIRLEAYEDRLREVYRPKGLLAYAAAAREYVRMP
;
A
#
# COMPACT_ATOMS: atom_id res chain seq x y z
N MET A 1 27.87 9.02 -11.86
CA MET A 1 27.50 7.68 -11.36
C MET A 1 26.84 6.94 -12.51
N ASP A 2 27.22 5.69 -12.73
CA ASP A 2 26.63 4.83 -13.75
C ASP A 2 25.15 4.55 -13.39
N GLY A 3 24.23 4.87 -14.30
CA GLY A 3 22.78 4.87 -14.02
C GLY A 3 22.29 3.51 -13.51
N VAL A 4 22.86 2.41 -13.99
CA VAL A 4 22.50 1.04 -13.60
C VAL A 4 22.74 0.78 -12.10
N LYS A 5 23.80 1.35 -11.52
CA LYS A 5 24.10 1.19 -10.09
C LYS A 5 23.07 1.88 -9.21
N VAL A 6 22.56 3.04 -9.66
CA VAL A 6 21.51 3.78 -8.94
C VAL A 6 20.20 2.99 -8.94
N TRP A 7 19.83 2.38 -10.07
CA TRP A 7 18.65 1.51 -10.17
C TRP A 7 18.71 0.33 -9.20
N GLY A 8 19.86 -0.33 -9.08
CA GLY A 8 20.03 -1.46 -8.15
C GLY A 8 19.81 -1.08 -6.69
N VAL A 9 20.25 0.13 -6.29
CA VAL A 9 20.07 0.64 -4.92
C VAL A 9 18.58 0.93 -4.64
N VAL A 10 17.92 1.68 -5.52
CA VAL A 10 16.49 2.04 -5.36
C VAL A 10 15.60 0.80 -5.34
N ALA A 11 15.87 -0.17 -6.23
CA ALA A 11 15.15 -1.44 -6.27
C ALA A 11 15.27 -2.22 -4.95
N ARG A 12 16.49 -2.27 -4.38
CA ARG A 12 16.75 -2.96 -3.12
C ARG A 12 16.06 -2.28 -1.95
N GLU A 13 16.09 -0.95 -1.87
CA GLU A 13 15.41 -0.18 -0.83
C GLU A 13 13.89 -0.46 -0.85
N ARG A 14 13.29 -0.45 -2.04
CA ARG A 14 11.87 -0.76 -2.22
C ARG A 14 11.49 -2.18 -1.76
N LEU A 15 12.34 -3.17 -2.00
CA LEU A 15 12.10 -4.54 -1.53
C LEU A 15 12.20 -4.65 -0.01
N VAL A 16 13.12 -3.92 0.63
CA VAL A 16 13.28 -3.90 2.09
C VAL A 16 12.04 -3.30 2.76
N GLU A 17 11.52 -2.23 2.18
CA GLU A 17 10.27 -1.57 2.54
C GLU A 17 9.08 -2.53 2.52
N ILE A 18 8.81 -3.15 1.38
CA ILE A 18 7.72 -4.14 1.23
C ILE A 18 7.87 -5.27 2.24
N ALA A 19 9.08 -5.79 2.43
CA ALA A 19 9.34 -6.84 3.42
C ALA A 19 9.09 -6.37 4.85
N ARG A 20 9.31 -5.09 5.16
CA ARG A 20 9.00 -4.49 6.47
C ARG A 20 7.50 -4.43 6.69
N ASP A 21 6.73 -3.98 5.70
CA ASP A 21 5.27 -3.92 5.78
C ASP A 21 4.64 -5.30 5.94
N MET A 22 5.09 -6.27 5.15
CA MET A 22 4.65 -7.67 5.25
C MET A 22 4.96 -8.29 6.62
N ARG A 23 6.10 -7.93 7.25
CA ARG A 23 6.41 -8.37 8.62
C ARG A 23 5.52 -7.73 9.67
N ARG A 24 5.14 -6.46 9.47
CA ARG A 24 4.21 -5.75 10.36
C ARG A 24 2.79 -6.30 10.27
N TYR A 25 2.39 -6.78 9.09
CA TYR A 25 1.06 -7.31 8.81
C TYR A 25 1.15 -8.70 8.19
N PRO A 26 1.34 -9.77 9.00
CA PRO A 26 1.55 -11.13 8.48
C PRO A 26 0.44 -11.63 7.53
N TRP A 27 -0.80 -11.18 7.73
CA TRP A 27 -1.92 -11.51 6.83
C TRP A 27 -1.68 -11.08 5.38
N MET A 28 -0.88 -10.04 5.12
CA MET A 28 -0.53 -9.63 3.75
C MET A 28 0.27 -10.71 3.03
N VAL A 29 1.09 -11.48 3.76
CA VAL A 29 1.82 -12.63 3.22
C VAL A 29 0.86 -13.75 2.83
N GLU A 30 -0.17 -13.99 3.65
CA GLU A 30 -1.18 -15.01 3.40
C GLU A 30 -1.99 -14.68 2.14
N VAL A 31 -2.48 -13.44 2.03
CA VAL A 31 -3.19 -12.93 0.85
C VAL A 31 -2.33 -13.00 -0.41
N SER A 32 -1.03 -12.69 -0.27
CA SER A 32 -0.06 -12.78 -1.37
C SER A 32 0.16 -14.22 -1.85
N ARG A 33 0.17 -15.20 -0.93
CA ARG A 33 0.36 -16.63 -1.24
C ARG A 33 -0.85 -17.30 -1.89
N GLN A 34 -2.05 -16.76 -1.67
CA GLN A 34 -3.29 -17.33 -2.23
C GLN A 34 -3.42 -17.13 -3.75
N ARG A 35 -2.57 -16.31 -4.38
CA ARG A 35 -2.57 -16.09 -5.83
C ARG A 35 -1.63 -17.08 -6.53
N PRO A 36 -2.00 -17.59 -7.73
CA PRO A 36 -1.07 -18.37 -8.54
C PRO A 36 0.22 -17.59 -8.76
N VAL A 37 1.33 -18.24 -8.44
CA VAL A 37 2.70 -17.74 -8.49
C VAL A 37 2.98 -17.18 -9.89
N GLY A 38 3.35 -15.89 -9.99
CA GLY A 38 3.83 -15.34 -11.26
C GLY A 38 3.92 -13.82 -11.33
N ILE A 39 3.03 -13.07 -10.68
CA ILE A 39 3.04 -11.60 -10.76
C ILE A 39 2.61 -10.96 -9.44
N LEU A 40 3.27 -11.30 -8.34
CA LEU A 40 3.51 -10.25 -7.36
C LEU A 40 4.69 -9.46 -7.92
N ASN A 41 4.39 -8.55 -8.84
CA ASN A 41 5.36 -7.52 -9.17
C ASN A 41 5.63 -6.79 -7.84
N PRO A 42 6.85 -6.84 -7.28
CA PRO A 42 7.12 -6.13 -6.04
C PRO A 42 6.85 -4.63 -6.19
N TYR A 43 6.94 -4.10 -7.41
CA TYR A 43 6.58 -2.72 -7.74
C TYR A 43 5.07 -2.48 -7.88
N GLY A 44 4.25 -3.53 -7.98
CA GLY A 44 2.78 -3.43 -8.05
C GLY A 44 2.08 -3.65 -6.71
N ALA A 45 2.76 -4.21 -5.72
CA ALA A 45 2.23 -4.35 -4.37
C ALA A 45 2.39 -3.04 -3.59
N GLU A 46 1.28 -2.50 -3.12
CA GLU A 46 1.25 -1.23 -2.37
C GLU A 46 0.43 -1.40 -1.11
N ALA A 47 1.03 -1.10 0.04
CA ALA A 47 0.33 -1.07 1.31
C ALA A 47 -0.12 0.37 1.64
N TYR A 48 -1.32 0.49 2.19
CA TYR A 48 -1.95 1.74 2.55
C TYR A 48 -2.47 1.65 3.98
N VAL A 49 -2.26 2.71 4.76
CA VAL A 49 -2.80 2.84 6.12
C VAL A 49 -3.73 4.04 6.16
N ALA A 50 -4.94 3.87 6.71
CA ALA A 50 -5.79 5.00 7.02
C ALA A 50 -5.10 5.86 8.10
N LYS A 51 -5.09 7.18 7.95
CA LYS A 51 -4.42 8.09 8.91
C LYS A 51 -4.96 7.97 10.33
N ASP A 52 -6.23 7.61 10.49
CA ASP A 52 -6.86 7.33 11.78
C ASP A 52 -6.48 5.96 12.37
N GLY A 53 -5.68 5.16 11.65
CA GLY A 53 -5.25 3.82 12.05
C GLY A 53 -6.35 2.77 12.01
N SER A 54 -7.56 3.12 11.53
CA SER A 54 -8.72 2.23 11.57
C SER A 54 -8.62 1.05 10.59
N GLU A 55 -7.88 1.23 9.50
CA GLU A 55 -7.83 0.28 8.41
C GLU A 55 -6.43 0.21 7.79
N VAL A 56 -6.03 -1.00 7.42
CA VAL A 56 -4.79 -1.26 6.67
C VAL A 56 -5.15 -2.07 5.44
N CYS A 57 -4.74 -1.60 4.27
CA CYS A 57 -5.00 -2.27 3.00
C CYS A 57 -3.72 -2.65 2.28
N ILE A 58 -3.77 -3.73 1.51
CA ILE A 58 -2.76 -4.07 0.50
C ILE A 58 -3.44 -4.14 -0.87
N SER A 59 -2.94 -3.36 -1.81
CA SER A 59 -3.27 -3.43 -3.22
C SER A 59 -2.26 -4.35 -3.91
N LEU A 60 -2.74 -5.43 -4.53
CA LEU A 60 -1.89 -6.32 -5.34
C LEU A 60 -2.02 -6.02 -6.83
N THR A 61 -3.12 -5.39 -7.22
CA THR A 61 -3.38 -4.86 -8.55
C THR A 61 -4.23 -3.59 -8.42
N PRO A 62 -4.27 -2.69 -9.41
CA PRO A 62 -4.99 -1.41 -9.31
C PRO A 62 -6.47 -1.49 -8.92
N LEU A 63 -7.11 -2.66 -9.08
CA LEU A 63 -8.54 -2.87 -8.83
C LEU A 63 -8.84 -3.86 -7.70
N LYS A 64 -7.84 -4.58 -7.18
CA LYS A 64 -8.06 -5.63 -6.18
C LYS A 64 -7.15 -5.44 -4.98
N ALA A 65 -7.76 -4.95 -3.90
CA ALA A 65 -7.13 -4.77 -2.62
C ALA A 65 -7.75 -5.68 -1.57
N TYR A 66 -7.04 -5.84 -0.46
CA TYR A 66 -7.53 -6.50 0.73
C TYR A 66 -7.31 -5.56 1.90
N CYS A 67 -8.33 -5.38 2.72
CA CYS A 67 -8.28 -4.46 3.86
C CYS A 67 -8.59 -5.21 5.15
N ALA A 68 -7.80 -4.91 6.18
CA ALA A 68 -8.00 -5.35 7.55
C ALA A 68 -8.70 -4.23 8.32
N LEU A 69 -9.93 -4.50 8.78
CA LEU A 69 -10.69 -3.63 9.68
C LEU A 69 -10.91 -4.39 10.98
N ASN A 70 -10.38 -3.89 12.10
CA ASN A 70 -10.49 -4.54 13.42
C ASN A 70 -10.03 -6.02 13.42
N GLY A 71 -8.98 -6.34 12.67
CA GLY A 71 -8.43 -7.70 12.58
C GLY A 71 -9.14 -8.65 11.59
N ALA A 72 -10.30 -8.25 11.04
CA ALA A 72 -10.97 -9.01 9.98
C ALA A 72 -10.45 -8.57 8.61
N VAL A 73 -9.90 -9.52 7.84
CA VAL A 73 -9.38 -9.29 6.48
C VAL A 73 -10.47 -9.59 5.45
N ARG A 74 -10.73 -8.65 4.54
CA ARG A 74 -11.71 -8.81 3.46
C ARG A 74 -11.17 -8.29 2.13
N GLU A 75 -11.62 -8.87 1.03
CA GLU A 75 -11.41 -8.27 -0.29
C GLU A 75 -12.17 -6.95 -0.38
N ALA A 76 -11.50 -5.91 -0.88
CA ALA A 76 -12.04 -4.57 -1.04
C ALA A 76 -11.65 -4.01 -2.40
N ARG A 77 -12.53 -3.19 -2.98
CA ARG A 77 -12.21 -2.38 -4.15
C ARG A 77 -11.73 -1.03 -3.67
N LEU A 78 -10.41 -0.87 -3.62
CA LEU A 78 -9.77 0.36 -3.13
C LEU A 78 -9.41 1.25 -4.32
N GLU A 79 -10.29 2.18 -4.67
CA GLU A 79 -10.00 3.21 -5.67
C GLU A 79 -9.49 4.46 -4.95
N LEU A 80 -8.19 4.74 -5.08
CA LEU A 80 -7.54 5.87 -4.42
C LEU A 80 -7.11 6.93 -5.44
N VAL A 81 -7.21 8.19 -5.05
CA VAL A 81 -6.68 9.34 -5.79
C VAL A 81 -5.61 10.00 -4.94
N HIS A 82 -4.40 10.10 -5.48
CA HIS A 82 -3.31 10.86 -4.87
C HIS A 82 -3.71 12.33 -4.76
N ILE A 83 -3.50 12.92 -3.57
CA ILE A 83 -3.88 14.31 -3.29
C ILE A 83 -2.69 15.20 -2.95
N ARG A 84 -1.70 14.69 -2.22
CA ARG A 84 -0.53 15.47 -1.81
C ARG A 84 0.60 14.57 -1.28
N LEU A 85 1.78 15.16 -1.24
CA LEU A 85 2.93 14.63 -0.51
C LEU A 85 3.01 15.31 0.86
N GLU A 86 3.28 14.53 1.90
CA GLU A 86 3.53 15.03 3.25
C GLU A 86 4.93 14.62 3.71
N ALA A 87 5.61 15.52 4.44
CA ALA A 87 6.84 15.17 5.12
C ALA A 87 6.54 14.20 6.27
N TYR A 88 7.26 13.08 6.32
CA TYR A 88 7.17 12.11 7.39
C TYR A 88 8.55 11.53 7.67
N GLU A 89 9.03 11.72 8.90
CA GLU A 89 10.43 11.46 9.26
C GLU A 89 11.35 12.16 8.24
N ASP A 90 12.34 11.45 7.70
CA ASP A 90 13.30 11.98 6.71
C ASP A 90 12.84 11.75 5.26
N ARG A 91 11.55 11.50 5.01
CA ARG A 91 11.01 11.10 3.71
C ARG A 91 9.68 11.78 3.38
N LEU A 92 9.27 11.70 2.11
CA LEU A 92 7.94 12.10 1.67
C LEU A 92 7.02 10.88 1.66
N ARG A 93 5.78 11.07 2.12
CA ARG A 93 4.70 10.08 2.01
C ARG A 93 3.61 10.60 1.11
N GLU A 94 3.17 9.73 0.21
CA GLU A 94 2.03 9.99 -0.66
C GLU A 94 0.73 9.81 0.13
N VAL A 95 -0.12 10.83 0.09
CA VAL A 95 -1.45 10.85 0.70
C VAL A 95 -2.50 10.67 -0.39
N TYR A 96 -3.47 9.82 -0.10
CA TYR A 96 -4.55 9.46 -1.00
C TYR A 96 -5.91 9.64 -0.33
N ARG A 97 -6.93 9.84 -1.16
CA ARG A 97 -8.34 9.81 -0.76
C ARG A 97 -9.11 8.75 -1.55
N PRO A 98 -10.14 8.12 -0.97
CA PRO A 98 -11.06 7.29 -1.72
C PRO A 98 -11.73 8.04 -2.88
N LYS A 99 -11.86 7.35 -4.02
CA LYS A 99 -12.58 7.80 -5.20
C LYS A 99 -14.05 7.37 -5.09
N GLY A 100 -14.96 8.23 -5.55
CA GLY A 100 -16.40 7.95 -5.60
C GLY A 100 -17.19 8.71 -4.53
N LEU A 101 -18.38 9.20 -4.92
CA LEU A 101 -19.24 10.06 -4.08
C LEU A 101 -19.62 9.40 -2.74
N LEU A 102 -19.93 8.11 -2.74
CA LEU A 102 -20.31 7.37 -1.52
C LEU A 102 -19.11 7.12 -0.60
N ALA A 103 -17.91 6.91 -1.15
CA ALA A 103 -16.68 6.76 -0.37
C ALA A 103 -16.27 8.10 0.27
N TYR A 104 -16.52 9.22 -0.43
CA TYR A 104 -16.28 10.58 0.09
C TYR A 104 -17.24 10.96 1.23
N ALA A 105 -18.49 10.51 1.16
CA ALA A 105 -19.54 10.82 2.13
C ALA A 105 -19.49 9.94 3.40
N ALA A 106 -19.03 8.70 3.29
CA ALA A 106 -19.02 7.74 4.41
C ALA A 106 -17.71 7.75 5.23
N ALA A 107 -16.61 8.26 4.69
CA ALA A 107 -15.35 8.40 5.41
C ALA A 107 -14.42 9.40 4.70
N ALA A 108 -14.24 10.59 5.27
CA ALA A 108 -13.14 11.51 4.94
C ALA A 108 -11.76 10.95 5.37
N ARG A 109 -11.52 9.65 5.12
CA ARG A 109 -10.32 8.94 5.52
C ARG A 109 -9.26 9.14 4.45
N GLU A 110 -8.21 9.84 4.85
CA GLU A 110 -6.98 9.89 4.07
C GLU A 110 -6.17 8.63 4.34
N TYR A 111 -5.58 8.09 3.28
CA TYR A 111 -4.68 6.96 3.34
C TYR A 111 -3.26 7.46 3.05
N VAL A 112 -2.28 6.91 3.75
CA VAL A 112 -0.87 7.10 3.41
C VAL A 112 -0.33 5.81 2.81
N ARG A 113 0.41 5.94 1.72
CA ARG A 113 1.19 4.82 1.20
C ARG A 113 2.30 4.51 2.20
N MET A 114 2.38 3.25 2.59
CA MET A 114 3.45 2.78 3.44
C MET A 114 4.76 2.77 2.62
N PRO A 115 5.87 3.25 3.22
CA PRO A 115 7.17 3.26 2.58
C PRO A 115 7.60 1.82 2.35
#